data_AF-A0AAP2XTA5-F1
#
_entry.id   AF-A0AAP2XTA5-F1
#
_cell.length_a   1.000
_cell.length_b   1.000
_cell.length_c   1.000
_cell.angle_alpha   90.00
_cell.angle_beta   90.00
_cell.angle_gamma   90.00
#
_symmetry.space_group_name_H-M   'P 1'
#
loop_
_entity.id
_entity.type
_entity.pdbx_description
1 polymer ?
#
loop_
_entity_poly.entity_id
_entity_poly.type
_entity_poly.pdbx_seq_one_letter_code
_entity_poly.pdbx_strand_id
1 'polypeptide(L)'
;MDNSLKITVPLVTVIIVFGICIGMFTGWFAASKSYIDTSLRKGTQTQLNVNAALLSRSYPRIEGNNIRIKKGKELNIKEHIKAKDDVDGDITSNMDIYGTVNRNEKGIYKVRCVIRNSAGLKTVRYIQIAVD
;
A
#
# COMPACT_ATOMS: atom_id res chain seq x y z
N MET A 1 -14.56 21.27 -72.19
CA MET A 1 -15.92 20.78 -71.89
C MET A 1 -16.03 20.74 -70.37
N ASP A 2 -16.44 21.85 -69.76
CA ASP A 2 -16.62 21.94 -68.31
C ASP A 2 -18.00 21.39 -67.95
N ASN A 3 -18.05 20.12 -67.53
CA ASN A 3 -19.25 19.53 -66.93
C ASN A 3 -19.28 19.88 -65.44
N SER A 4 -19.47 21.16 -65.14
CA SER A 4 -19.79 21.58 -63.78
C SER A 4 -21.29 21.40 -63.54
N LEU A 5 -21.66 20.31 -62.87
CA LEU A 5 -23.03 20.11 -62.38
C LEU A 5 -23.32 21.19 -61.32
N LYS A 6 -24.03 22.27 -61.68
CA LYS A 6 -24.47 23.29 -60.74
C LYS A 6 -25.69 22.78 -59.96
N ILE A 7 -25.44 22.00 -58.91
CA ILE A 7 -26.48 21.52 -57.99
C ILE A 7 -26.89 22.70 -57.10
N THR A 8 -28.04 23.33 -57.39
CA THR A 8 -28.61 24.39 -56.55
C THR A 8 -29.58 23.75 -55.57
N VAL A 9 -29.13 23.56 -54.33
CA VAL A 9 -29.92 22.93 -53.26
C VAL A 9 -30.71 24.01 -52.51
N PRO A 10 -32.04 23.89 -52.29
CA PRO A 10 -32.81 24.91 -51.60
C PRO A 10 -32.38 25.06 -50.14
N LEU A 11 -32.24 26.30 -49.66
CA LEU A 11 -31.74 26.65 -48.33
C LEU A 11 -32.42 25.86 -47.19
N VAL A 12 -33.72 25.59 -47.32
CA VAL A 12 -34.52 24.82 -46.35
C VAL A 12 -33.98 23.39 -46.15
N THR A 13 -33.55 22.73 -47.22
CA THR A 13 -33.00 21.37 -47.12
C THR A 13 -31.62 21.34 -46.47
N VAL A 14 -30.80 22.37 -46.69
CA VAL A 14 -29.51 22.53 -46.01
C VAL A 14 -29.72 22.71 -44.50
N ILE A 15 -30.70 23.53 -44.11
CA ILE A 15 -31.04 23.77 -42.70
C ILE A 15 -31.55 22.49 -42.02
N ILE A 16 -32.39 21.69 -42.69
CA ILE A 16 -32.91 20.43 -42.15
C ILE A 16 -31.77 19.43 -41.92
N VAL A 17 -30.88 19.26 -42.91
CA VAL A 17 -29.72 18.36 -42.79
C VAL A 17 -28.80 18.83 -41.66
N PHE A 18 -28.53 20.13 -41.55
CA PHE A 18 -27.75 20.68 -40.44
C PHE A 18 -28.40 20.42 -39.07
N GLY A 19 -29.72 20.59 -38.93
CA GLY A 19 -30.43 20.32 -37.67
C GLY A 19 -30.34 18.86 -37.23
N ILE A 20 -30.47 17.92 -38.17
CA ILE A 20 -30.30 16.48 -37.92
C ILE A 20 -28.86 16.17 -37.50
N CYS A 21 -27.86 16.74 -38.21
CA CYS A 21 -26.46 16.57 -37.87
C CYS A 21 -26.13 17.13 -36.48
N ILE A 22 -26.67 18.28 -36.09
CA ILE A 22 -26.48 18.88 -34.76
C ILE A 22 -27.07 17.98 -33.68
N GLY A 23 -28.28 17.44 -33.88
CA GLY A 23 -28.91 16.51 -32.95
C GLY A 23 -28.09 15.23 -32.74
N MET A 24 -27.59 14.62 -33.82
CA MET A 24 -26.73 13.44 -33.75
C MET A 24 -25.37 13.75 -33.08
N PHE A 25 -24.80 14.91 -33.35
CA PHE A 25 -23.52 15.33 -32.77
C PHE A 25 -23.60 15.59 -31.27
N THR A 26 -24.69 16.21 -30.79
CA THR A 26 -24.90 16.47 -29.35
C THR A 26 -25.13 15.18 -28.55
N GLY A 27 -25.90 14.23 -29.09
CA GLY A 27 -26.10 12.92 -28.45
C GLY A 27 -24.82 12.09 -28.37
N TRP A 28 -24.04 12.03 -29.47
CA TRP A 28 -22.75 11.35 -29.50
C TRP A 28 -21.74 12.01 -28.55
N PHE A 29 -21.67 13.34 -28.51
CA PHE A 29 -20.79 14.07 -27.61
C PHE A 29 -21.13 13.82 -26.13
N ALA A 30 -22.41 13.79 -25.76
CA ALA A 30 -22.82 13.47 -24.39
C ALA A 30 -22.46 12.03 -24.00
N ALA A 31 -22.70 11.07 -24.89
CA ALA A 31 -22.36 9.67 -24.65
C ALA A 31 -20.84 9.45 -24.57
N SER A 32 -20.06 10.11 -25.44
CA SER A 32 -18.59 10.03 -25.42
C SER A 32 -18.02 10.67 -24.16
N LYS A 33 -18.52 11.83 -23.76
CA LYS A 33 -18.14 12.48 -22.50
C LYS A 33 -18.43 11.57 -21.30
N SER A 34 -19.62 10.99 -21.23
CA SER A 34 -19.98 10.04 -20.15
C SER A 34 -19.08 8.80 -20.14
N TYR A 35 -18.72 8.26 -21.31
CA TYR A 35 -17.81 7.12 -21.41
C TYR A 35 -16.41 7.47 -20.90
N ILE A 36 -15.87 8.63 -21.31
CA ILE A 36 -14.56 9.12 -20.88
C ILE A 36 -14.55 9.45 -19.39
N ASP A 37 -15.58 10.11 -18.85
CA ASP A 37 -15.68 10.41 -17.42
C ASP A 37 -15.74 9.13 -16.57
N THR A 38 -16.46 8.11 -17.06
CA THR A 38 -16.54 6.82 -16.39
C THR A 38 -15.21 6.07 -16.42
N SER A 39 -14.49 6.08 -17.55
CA SER A 39 -13.18 5.42 -17.65
C SER A 39 -12.10 6.14 -16.86
N LEU A 40 -12.12 7.49 -16.82
CA LEU A 40 -11.29 8.29 -15.94
C LEU A 40 -11.56 7.99 -14.47
N ARG A 41 -12.83 8.00 -14.03
CA ARG A 41 -13.19 7.63 -12.64
C ARG A 41 -12.73 6.22 -12.27
N LYS A 42 -12.94 5.23 -13.15
CA LYS A 42 -12.46 3.85 -12.94
C LYS A 42 -10.93 3.81 -12.85
N GLY A 43 -10.22 4.51 -13.72
CA GLY A 43 -8.76 4.62 -13.71
C GLY A 43 -8.24 5.26 -12.42
N THR A 44 -8.77 6.41 -12.01
CA THR A 44 -8.41 7.10 -10.77
C THR A 44 -8.70 6.26 -9.53
N GLN A 45 -9.87 5.61 -9.46
CA GLN A 45 -10.20 4.73 -8.34
C GLN A 45 -9.24 3.54 -8.24
N THR A 46 -8.87 2.95 -9.38
CA THR A 46 -7.93 1.83 -9.43
C THR A 46 -6.56 2.26 -8.94
N GLN A 47 -6.07 3.42 -9.37
CA GLN A 47 -4.80 3.98 -8.90
C GLN A 47 -4.82 4.30 -7.39
N LEU A 48 -5.90 4.89 -6.88
CA LEU A 48 -6.05 5.17 -5.44
C LEU A 48 -6.03 3.88 -4.61
N ASN A 49 -6.75 2.84 -5.03
CA ASN A 49 -6.80 1.56 -4.33
C ASN A 49 -5.42 0.86 -4.30
N VAL A 50 -4.68 0.90 -5.42
CA VAL A 50 -3.31 0.34 -5.48
C VAL A 50 -2.37 1.09 -4.56
N ASN A 51 -2.40 2.42 -4.59
CA ASN A 51 -1.54 3.25 -3.74
C ASN A 51 -1.86 3.09 -2.26
N ALA A 52 -3.15 3.01 -1.89
CA ALA A 52 -3.57 2.76 -0.51
C ALA A 52 -3.04 1.40 0.01
N ALA A 53 -3.10 0.34 -0.80
CA ALA A 53 -2.58 -0.98 -0.45
C ALA A 53 -1.04 -1.02 -0.33
N LEU A 54 -0.33 -0.10 -1.00
CA LEU A 54 1.12 0.05 -0.87
C LEU A 54 1.50 0.87 0.36
N LEU A 55 0.75 1.92 0.69
CA LEU A 55 0.96 2.72 1.90
C LEU A 55 0.70 1.91 3.19
N SER A 56 -0.14 0.88 3.15
CA SER A 56 -0.41 -0.01 4.28
C SER A 56 0.62 -1.11 4.49
N ARG A 57 1.70 -1.17 3.70
CA ARG A 57 2.75 -2.21 3.81
C ARG A 57 4.00 -1.64 4.49
N SER A 58 3.89 -1.28 5.77
CA SER A 58 5.07 -1.06 6.61
C SER A 58 5.56 -2.40 7.17
N TYR A 59 6.87 -2.58 7.24
CA TYR A 59 7.47 -3.74 7.92
C TYR A 59 7.75 -3.37 9.37
N PRO A 60 7.40 -4.24 10.34
CA PRO A 60 7.63 -3.95 11.73
C PRO A 60 9.13 -3.92 12.03
N ARG A 61 9.56 -3.00 12.89
CA ARG A 61 10.94 -2.82 13.33
C ARG A 61 11.08 -3.27 14.78
N ILE A 62 12.09 -4.11 15.05
CA ILE A 62 12.47 -4.50 16.41
C ILE A 62 13.66 -3.64 16.84
N GLU A 63 13.52 -2.92 17.95
CA GLU A 63 14.55 -2.12 18.60
C GLU A 63 14.98 -2.81 19.90
N GLY A 64 16.28 -3.02 20.08
CA GLY A 64 16.82 -3.67 21.27
C GLY A 64 18.32 -3.88 21.14
N ASN A 65 19.02 -3.78 22.27
CA ASN A 65 20.48 -3.92 22.31
C ASN A 65 20.89 -5.26 22.92
N ASN A 66 22.14 -5.65 22.69
CA ASN A 66 22.73 -6.79 23.40
C ASN A 66 22.75 -6.52 24.91
N ILE A 67 22.53 -7.56 25.70
CA ILE A 67 22.37 -7.48 27.14
C ILE A 67 23.55 -8.17 27.82
N ARG A 68 24.04 -7.58 28.91
CA ARG A 68 25.08 -8.18 29.75
C ARG A 68 24.58 -8.27 31.19
N ILE A 69 24.63 -9.45 31.79
CA ILE A 69 24.19 -9.70 33.16
C ILE A 69 25.24 -10.48 33.95
N LYS A 70 25.29 -10.26 35.26
CA LYS A 70 26.07 -11.11 36.17
C LYS A 70 25.33 -12.43 36.41
N LYS A 71 26.08 -13.50 36.68
CA LYS A 71 25.54 -14.79 37.09
C LYS A 71 24.49 -14.66 38.20
N GLY A 72 23.37 -15.36 38.02
CA GLY A 72 22.26 -15.39 38.96
C GLY A 72 21.34 -14.16 38.95
N LYS A 73 21.65 -13.11 38.18
CA LYS A 73 20.78 -11.93 38.08
C LYS A 73 19.51 -12.25 37.30
N GLU A 74 18.39 -11.73 37.77
CA GLU A 74 17.11 -11.83 37.05
C GLU A 74 17.15 -11.04 35.74
N LEU A 75 16.51 -11.58 34.70
CA LEU A 75 16.51 -11.02 33.36
C LEU A 75 15.10 -11.09 32.75
N ASN A 76 14.51 -9.92 32.50
CA ASN A 76 13.32 -9.79 31.68
C ASN A 76 13.70 -9.26 30.29
N ILE A 77 13.70 -10.16 29.31
CA ILE A 77 14.10 -9.83 27.93
C ILE A 77 13.10 -8.84 27.32
N LYS A 78 11.81 -8.92 27.66
CA LYS A 78 10.75 -8.05 27.08
C LYS A 78 10.91 -6.57 27.43
N GLU A 79 11.54 -6.25 28.56
CA GLU A 79 11.78 -4.85 28.97
C GLU A 79 12.89 -4.17 28.15
N HIS A 80 13.76 -4.96 27.52
CA HIS A 80 14.93 -4.48 26.79
C HIS A 80 14.70 -4.41 25.28
N ILE A 81 13.50 -4.78 24.82
CA ILE A 81 13.14 -4.87 23.42
C ILE A 81 11.81 -4.15 23.20
N LYS A 82 11.74 -3.39 22.12
CA LYS A 82 10.53 -2.73 21.64
C LYS A 82 10.29 -3.13 20.20
N ALA A 83 9.04 -3.13 19.77
CA ALA A 83 8.68 -3.28 18.37
C ALA A 83 7.70 -2.18 17.95
N LYS A 84 8.00 -1.56 16.82
CA LYS A 84 7.19 -0.49 16.22
C LYS A 84 6.94 -0.76 14.75
N ASP A 85 5.77 -0.39 14.28
CA ASP A 85 5.37 -0.42 12.89
C ASP A 85 4.75 0.94 12.54
N ASP A 86 4.95 1.44 11.32
CA ASP A 86 4.47 2.78 10.97
C ASP A 86 2.94 2.84 10.84
N VAL A 87 2.29 1.69 10.59
CA VAL A 87 0.84 1.58 10.41
C VAL A 87 0.16 1.08 11.68
N ASP A 88 0.71 0.05 12.33
CA ASP A 88 0.12 -0.54 13.54
C ASP A 88 0.57 0.14 14.86
N GLY A 89 1.60 1.00 14.81
CA GLY A 89 2.14 1.66 16.00
C GLY A 89 3.00 0.75 16.87
N ASP A 90 2.81 0.78 18.19
CA ASP A 90 3.57 -0.07 19.13
C ASP A 90 2.95 -1.48 19.19
N ILE A 91 3.69 -2.46 18.70
CA ILE A 91 3.28 -3.87 18.66
C ILE A 91 4.16 -4.74 19.57
N THR A 92 4.89 -4.14 20.51
CA THR A 92 5.81 -4.83 21.43
C THR A 92 5.14 -6.00 22.16
N SER A 93 3.86 -5.88 22.51
CA SER A 93 3.09 -6.94 23.18
C SER A 93 2.96 -8.23 22.38
N ASN A 94 3.02 -8.14 21.04
CA ASN A 94 2.77 -9.26 20.14
C ASN A 94 4.06 -10.02 19.79
N MET A 95 5.17 -9.71 20.47
CA MET A 95 6.47 -10.29 20.18
C MET A 95 6.62 -11.70 20.76
N ASP A 96 7.01 -12.62 19.87
CA ASP A 96 7.41 -13.96 20.22
C ASP A 96 8.94 -14.02 20.43
N ILE A 97 9.35 -14.53 21.58
CA ILE A 97 10.77 -14.67 21.95
C ILE A 97 11.09 -16.14 22.09
N TYR A 98 12.08 -16.61 21.33
CA TYR A 98 12.55 -17.99 21.35
C TYR A 98 14.01 -18.06 21.77
N GLY A 99 14.34 -19.09 22.55
CA GLY A 99 15.68 -19.35 23.05
C GLY A 99 15.71 -19.40 24.57
N THR A 100 16.68 -20.15 25.10
CA THR A 100 16.85 -20.34 26.54
C THR A 100 18.18 -19.74 26.96
N VAL A 101 18.18 -18.99 28.06
CA VAL A 101 19.37 -18.35 28.64
C VAL A 101 19.61 -18.98 29.99
N ASN A 102 20.71 -19.71 30.15
CA ASN A 102 21.11 -20.22 31.45
C ASN A 102 21.85 -19.10 32.21
N ARG A 103 21.17 -18.51 33.21
CA ARG A 103 21.71 -17.39 34.00
C ARG A 103 22.76 -17.82 35.03
N ASN A 104 22.91 -19.13 35.23
CA ASN A 104 23.84 -19.70 36.22
C ASN A 104 25.17 -20.12 35.59
N GLU A 105 25.29 -20.03 34.28
CA GLU A 105 26.45 -20.45 33.51
C GLU A 105 26.94 -19.28 32.67
N LYS A 106 28.25 -19.06 32.69
CA LYS A 106 28.85 -17.99 31.90
C LYS A 106 28.79 -18.36 30.43
N GLY A 107 28.43 -17.41 29.58
CA GLY A 107 28.34 -17.68 28.15
C GLY A 107 27.60 -16.60 27.39
N ILE A 108 27.58 -16.74 26.06
CA ILE A 108 26.84 -15.88 25.15
C ILE A 108 25.66 -16.67 24.61
N TYR A 109 24.45 -16.25 24.97
CA TYR A 109 23.21 -16.86 24.54
C TYR A 109 22.58 -16.02 23.42
N LYS A 110 22.15 -16.67 22.34
CA LYS A 110 21.44 -16.01 21.23
C LYS A 110 19.93 -16.24 21.39
N VAL A 111 19.20 -15.14 21.48
CA VAL A 111 17.73 -15.14 21.57
C VAL A 111 17.14 -14.62 20.27
N ARG A 112 16.15 -15.33 19.74
CA ARG A 112 15.45 -15.00 18.50
C ARG A 112 14.14 -14.30 18.83
N CYS A 113 14.02 -13.06 18.40
CA CYS A 113 12.81 -12.25 18.55
C CYS A 113 12.09 -12.19 17.22
N VAL A 114 10.80 -12.50 17.24
CA VAL A 114 9.94 -12.57 16.06
C VAL A 114 8.73 -11.70 16.31
N ILE A 115 8.41 -10.82 15.36
CA ILE A 115 7.21 -10.01 15.41
C ILE A 115 6.46 -10.11 14.08
N ARG A 116 5.13 -10.12 14.16
CA ARG A 116 4.24 -10.05 13.00
C ARG A 116 3.24 -8.90 13.20
N ASN A 117 3.05 -8.11 12.16
CA ASN A 117 2.11 -6.98 12.15
C ASN A 117 0.71 -7.42 11.66
N SER A 118 -0.29 -6.55 11.69
CA SER A 118 -1.67 -6.88 11.30
C SER A 118 -1.80 -7.28 9.82
N ALA A 119 -0.95 -6.72 8.97
CA ALA A 119 -0.83 -7.05 7.55
C ALA A 119 -0.14 -8.40 7.26
N GLY A 120 0.30 -9.12 8.31
CA GLY A 120 0.94 -10.43 8.21
C GLY A 120 2.44 -10.38 7.87
N LEU A 121 3.03 -9.19 7.77
CA LEU A 121 4.45 -8.99 7.53
C LEU A 121 5.25 -9.32 8.79
N LYS A 122 6.43 -9.92 8.60
CA LYS A 122 7.23 -10.53 9.66
C LYS A 122 8.64 -9.98 9.68
N THR A 123 9.12 -9.64 10.89
CA THR A 123 10.51 -9.27 11.14
C THR A 123 11.12 -10.17 12.20
N VAL A 124 12.39 -10.53 12.00
CA VAL A 124 13.15 -11.38 12.92
C VAL A 124 14.44 -10.66 13.29
N ARG A 125 14.76 -10.62 14.58
CA ARG A 125 16.01 -10.05 15.10
C ARG A 125 16.62 -10.99 16.13
N TYR A 126 17.95 -11.10 16.14
CA TYR A 126 18.69 -11.83 17.17
C TYR A 126 19.32 -10.86 18.16
N ILE A 127 19.21 -11.18 19.44
CA ILE A 127 19.84 -10.44 20.54
C ILE A 127 20.79 -11.38 21.26
N GLN A 128 21.98 -10.87 21.59
CA GLN A 128 22.97 -11.61 22.35
C GLN A 128 22.89 -11.22 23.82
N ILE A 129 22.93 -12.24 24.68
CA ILE A 129 22.91 -12.08 26.13
C ILE A 129 24.19 -12.71 26.66
N ALA A 130 25.08 -11.88 27.19
CA ALA A 130 26.31 -12.30 27.83
C ALA A 130 26.08 -12.46 29.34
N VAL A 131 26.38 -13.64 29.87
CA VAL A 131 26.35 -13.95 31.31
C VAL A 131 27.78 -14.01 31.81
N ASP A 132 28.08 -13.15 32.80
CA ASP A 132 29.40 -13.00 33.43
C ASP A 132 29.57 -13.71 34.76
#